data_AF-A0A9Q8YW24-F1
#
_entry.id   AF-A0A9Q8YW24-F1
#
_cell.length_a   1.000
_cell.length_b   1.000
_cell.length_c   1.000
_cell.angle_alpha   90.00
_cell.angle_beta   90.00
_cell.angle_gamma   90.00
#
_symmetry.space_group_name_H-M   'P 1'
#
loop_
_entity.id
_entity.type
_entity.pdbx_description
1 polymer ?
#
loop_
_entity_poly.entity_id
_entity_poly.type
_entity_poly.pdbx_seq_one_letter_code
_entity_poly.pdbx_strand_id
1 'polypeptide(L)'
;MQLPSPQKISQKNKFPSAIIGLLPPMFSYHYTHKELNDLFIASSAPPEIPKGTKPENVEAWLYAINRECSEPFEILGSLLGDFLEKEYYAPGLNPLLYEKALQLQRDQRTVLETLKI
;
A
#
# COMPACT_ATOMS: atom_id res chain seq x y z
N MET A 1 34.22 28.65 -13.26
CA MET A 1 32.94 28.37 -12.58
C MET A 1 32.22 27.30 -13.38
N GLN A 2 32.18 26.07 -12.89
CA GLN A 2 31.39 25.00 -13.54
C GLN A 2 29.91 25.23 -13.20
N LEU A 3 29.04 25.28 -14.21
CA LEU A 3 27.61 25.19 -13.97
C LEU A 3 27.30 23.82 -13.33
N PRO A 4 26.39 23.74 -12.35
CA PRO A 4 25.93 22.44 -11.87
C PRO A 4 25.26 21.72 -13.04
N SER A 5 25.66 20.46 -13.26
CA SER A 5 25.02 19.58 -14.25
C SER A 5 23.52 19.50 -13.98
N PRO A 6 22.66 19.52 -15.03
CA PRO A 6 21.25 19.28 -14.83
C PRO A 6 21.11 17.89 -14.20
N GLN A 7 20.64 17.84 -12.95
CA GLN A 7 20.32 16.60 -12.29
C GLN A 7 19.26 15.92 -13.16
N LYS A 8 19.67 14.85 -13.84
CA LYS A 8 18.80 13.95 -14.56
C LYS A 8 17.86 13.38 -13.50
N ILE A 9 16.65 13.94 -13.37
CA ILE A 9 15.61 13.43 -12.47
C ILE A 9 15.40 11.98 -12.91
N SER A 10 15.99 11.06 -12.16
CA SER A 10 16.05 9.67 -12.53
C SER A 10 14.66 9.10 -12.31
N GLN A 11 13.95 8.83 -13.40
CA GLN A 11 12.70 8.05 -13.44
C GLN A 11 12.82 6.63 -12.81
N LYS A 12 13.95 6.29 -12.17
CA LYS A 12 14.27 4.94 -11.67
C LYS A 12 13.69 4.58 -10.31
N ASN A 13 13.27 5.53 -9.48
CA ASN A 13 12.81 5.22 -8.11
C ASN A 13 11.28 5.25 -8.00
N LYS A 14 10.59 4.53 -8.89
CA LYS A 14 9.12 4.42 -8.88
C LYS A 14 8.70 2.97 -9.02
N PHE A 15 7.73 2.55 -8.21
CA PHE A 15 7.12 1.23 -8.38
C PHE A 15 6.13 1.22 -9.55
N PRO A 16 5.88 0.04 -10.17
CA PRO A 16 4.98 -0.09 -11.31
C PRO A 16 3.56 0.41 -11.00
N SER A 17 2.91 1.05 -11.98
CA SER A 17 1.51 1.48 -11.86
C SER A 17 0.54 0.34 -11.59
N ALA A 18 0.90 -0.89 -11.98
CA ALA A 18 0.15 -2.09 -11.65
C ALA A 18 -0.03 -2.26 -10.12
N ILE A 19 0.96 -1.86 -9.30
CA ILE A 19 0.85 -1.90 -7.84
C ILE A 19 -0.18 -0.89 -7.34
N ILE A 20 -0.22 0.32 -7.94
CA ILE A 20 -1.19 1.37 -7.60
C ILE A 20 -2.62 0.89 -7.89
N GLY A 21 -2.84 0.13 -8.97
CA GLY A 21 -4.17 -0.42 -9.29
C GLY A 21 -4.54 -1.68 -8.50
N LEU A 22 -3.56 -2.49 -8.09
CA LEU A 22 -3.79 -3.78 -7.44
C LEU A 22 -4.15 -3.65 -5.95
N LEU A 23 -3.40 -2.84 -5.21
CA LEU A 23 -3.50 -2.79 -3.74
C LEU A 23 -4.75 -2.10 -3.18
N PRO A 24 -5.34 -1.06 -3.79
CA PRO A 24 -6.49 -0.35 -3.23
C PRO A 24 -7.69 -1.23 -2.84
N PRO A 25 -8.20 -2.13 -3.71
CA PRO A 25 -9.32 -2.99 -3.32
C PRO A 25 -8.95 -3.97 -2.19
N MET A 26 -7.71 -4.49 -2.18
CA MET A 26 -7.24 -5.43 -1.16
C MET A 26 -7.15 -4.75 0.22
N PHE A 27 -6.44 -3.63 0.30
CA PHE A 27 -6.33 -2.86 1.54
C PHE A 27 -7.72 -2.39 2.02
N SER A 28 -8.58 -1.97 1.11
CA SER A 28 -9.95 -1.54 1.46
C SER A 28 -10.80 -2.67 2.01
N TYR A 29 -10.58 -3.91 1.59
CA TYR A 29 -11.35 -5.04 2.09
C TYR A 29 -10.92 -5.43 3.52
N HIS A 30 -9.62 -5.35 3.80
CA HIS A 30 -9.03 -5.85 5.05
C HIS A 30 -8.94 -4.82 6.17
N TYR A 31 -8.92 -3.53 5.84
CA TYR A 31 -8.78 -2.46 6.83
C TYR A 31 -10.02 -1.56 6.89
N THR A 32 -10.28 -1.02 8.07
CA THR A 32 -11.20 0.09 8.28
C THR A 32 -10.57 1.41 7.81
N HIS A 33 -11.38 2.45 7.64
CA HIS A 33 -10.87 3.79 7.29
C HIS A 33 -9.81 4.28 8.29
N LYS A 34 -10.03 4.05 9.59
CA LYS A 34 -9.11 4.50 10.62
C LYS A 34 -7.77 3.74 10.54
N GLU A 35 -7.81 2.42 10.42
CA GLU A 35 -6.59 1.62 10.31
C GLU A 35 -5.77 1.98 9.07
N LEU A 36 -6.41 2.28 7.93
CA LEU A 36 -5.71 2.78 6.75
C LEU A 36 -5.00 4.10 7.03
N ASN A 37 -5.69 5.06 7.63
CA ASN A 37 -5.05 6.35 7.96
C ASN A 37 -3.85 6.16 8.87
N ASP A 38 -4.01 5.39 9.94
CA ASP A 38 -2.93 5.13 10.90
C ASP A 38 -1.74 4.43 10.23
N LEU A 39 -1.99 3.42 9.39
CA LEU A 39 -0.98 2.65 8.67
C LEU A 39 -0.16 3.51 7.69
N PHE A 40 -0.83 4.34 6.88
CA PHE A 40 -0.16 5.21 5.91
C PHE A 40 0.66 6.30 6.60
N ILE A 41 0.11 6.93 7.64
CA ILE A 41 0.83 7.94 8.42
C ILE A 41 2.06 7.33 9.11
N ALA A 42 1.91 6.17 9.77
CA ALA A 42 3.02 5.48 10.42
C ALA A 42 4.12 5.07 9.44
N SER A 43 3.76 4.76 8.20
CA SER A 43 4.71 4.43 7.12
C SER A 43 5.33 5.65 6.45
N SER A 44 5.17 6.86 7.00
CA SER A 44 5.72 8.11 6.44
C SER A 44 5.15 8.47 5.06
N ALA A 45 3.90 8.07 4.77
CA ALA A 45 3.17 8.59 3.61
C ALA A 45 2.92 10.09 3.74
N PRO A 46 2.63 10.80 2.64
CA PRO A 46 2.30 12.22 2.68
C PRO A 46 1.19 12.52 3.71
N PRO A 47 1.35 13.59 4.52
CA PRO A 47 0.50 13.84 5.69
C PRO A 47 -0.92 14.29 5.34
N GLU A 48 -1.16 14.70 4.09
CA GLU A 48 -2.50 15.02 3.63
C GLU A 48 -3.33 13.75 3.49
N ILE A 49 -4.38 13.63 4.31
CA ILE A 49 -5.31 12.50 4.28
C ILE A 49 -6.27 12.68 3.09
N PRO A 50 -6.30 11.74 2.13
CA PRO A 50 -7.23 11.80 1.01
C PRO A 50 -8.68 11.72 1.47
N LYS A 51 -9.57 12.33 0.67
CA LYS A 51 -11.02 12.28 0.88
C LYS A 51 -11.65 11.40 -0.19
N GLY A 52 -12.47 10.45 0.25
CA GLY A 52 -13.14 9.51 -0.64
C GLY A 52 -13.48 8.21 0.08
N THR A 53 -13.83 7.21 -0.72
CA THR A 53 -13.95 5.83 -0.28
C THR A 53 -12.56 5.26 0.09
N LYS A 54 -12.53 4.16 0.85
CA LYS A 54 -11.26 3.48 1.20
C LYS A 54 -10.37 3.20 -0.02
N PRO A 55 -10.86 2.66 -1.16
CA PRO A 55 -9.98 2.36 -2.28
C PRO A 55 -9.45 3.64 -2.94
N GLU A 56 -10.29 4.65 -3.13
CA GLU A 56 -9.85 5.95 -3.67
C GLU A 56 -8.75 6.57 -2.79
N ASN A 57 -8.88 6.46 -1.46
CA ASN A 57 -7.87 6.96 -0.54
C ASN A 57 -6.55 6.20 -0.64
N VAL A 58 -6.59 4.87 -0.68
CA VAL A 58 -5.38 4.03 -0.82
C VAL A 58 -4.68 4.33 -2.14
N GLU A 59 -5.43 4.42 -3.24
CA GLU A 59 -4.89 4.74 -4.56
C GLU A 59 -4.22 6.12 -4.57
N ALA A 60 -4.88 7.14 -4.02
CA ALA A 60 -4.36 8.50 -3.93
C ALA A 60 -3.04 8.56 -3.15
N TRP A 61 -2.95 7.85 -2.01
CA TRP A 61 -1.70 7.77 -1.26
C TRP A 61 -0.60 7.04 -2.01
N LEU A 62 -0.88 5.88 -2.60
CA LEU A 62 0.13 5.14 -3.38
C LEU A 62 0.64 5.97 -4.55
N TYR A 63 -0.23 6.72 -5.22
CA TYR A 63 0.15 7.65 -6.27
C TYR A 63 1.04 8.78 -5.75
N ALA A 64 0.67 9.40 -4.62
CA ALA A 64 1.45 10.47 -4.00
C ALA A 64 2.82 9.97 -3.53
N ILE A 65 2.89 8.82 -2.85
CA ILE A 65 4.13 8.15 -2.45
C ILE A 65 5.03 7.94 -3.67
N ASN A 66 4.50 7.33 -4.74
CA ASN A 66 5.28 7.02 -5.94
C ASN A 66 5.75 8.27 -6.72
N ARG A 67 5.14 9.43 -6.46
CA ARG A 67 5.43 10.67 -7.19
C ARG A 67 6.33 11.61 -6.39
N GLU A 68 6.14 11.70 -5.08
CA GLU A 68 6.62 12.80 -4.25
C GLU A 68 7.63 12.38 -3.19
N CYS A 69 7.62 11.10 -2.76
CA CYS A 69 8.55 10.61 -1.75
C CYS A 69 9.92 10.28 -2.35
N SER A 70 10.98 10.49 -1.57
CA SER A 70 12.36 10.14 -1.97
C SER A 70 12.61 8.63 -1.96
N GLU A 71 12.02 7.92 -0.98
CA GLU A 71 12.17 6.48 -0.76
C GLU A 71 10.82 5.72 -0.87
N PRO A 72 10.15 5.74 -2.04
CA PRO A 72 8.80 5.18 -2.17
C PRO A 72 8.75 3.66 -1.99
N PHE A 73 9.85 2.95 -2.29
CA PHE A 73 9.93 1.50 -2.08
C PHE A 73 10.07 1.11 -0.61
N GLU A 74 10.74 1.93 0.21
CA GLU A 74 10.83 1.69 1.65
C GLU A 74 9.44 1.85 2.30
N ILE A 75 8.73 2.92 1.92
CA ILE A 75 7.35 3.16 2.36
C ILE A 75 6.44 2.02 1.91
N LEU A 76 6.50 1.63 0.63
CA LEU A 76 5.73 0.49 0.12
C LEU A 76 6.06 -0.80 0.86
N GLY A 77 7.34 -1.06 1.15
CA GLY A 77 7.79 -2.22 1.91
C GLY A 77 7.18 -2.27 3.32
N SER A 78 7.11 -1.12 4.02
CA SER A 78 6.45 -1.01 5.32
C SER A 78 4.95 -1.34 5.25
N LEU A 79 4.24 -0.76 4.27
CA LEU A 79 2.82 -1.03 4.05
C LEU A 79 2.54 -2.50 3.75
N LEU A 80 3.38 -3.10 2.91
CA LEU A 80 3.27 -4.52 2.56
C LEU A 80 3.66 -5.43 3.72
N GLY A 81 4.61 -5.03 4.56
CA GLY A 81 4.97 -5.75 5.78
C GLY A 81 3.75 -5.94 6.69
N ASP A 82 3.07 -4.85 7.04
CA ASP A 82 1.84 -4.91 7.85
C ASP A 82 0.75 -5.77 7.19
N PHE A 83 0.58 -5.63 5.87
CA PHE A 83 -0.41 -6.41 5.12
C PHE A 83 -0.13 -7.91 5.07
N LEU A 84 1.14 -8.28 4.87
CA LEU A 84 1.56 -9.68 4.79
C LEU A 84 1.60 -10.34 6.17
N GLU A 85 1.86 -9.59 7.24
CA GLU A 85 1.82 -10.06 8.63
C GLU A 85 0.41 -10.07 9.22
N LYS A 86 -0.58 -9.46 8.55
CA LYS A 86 -1.96 -9.43 9.03
C LYS A 86 -2.56 -10.83 9.07
N GLU A 87 -3.22 -11.14 10.18
CA GLU A 87 -3.94 -12.39 10.40
C GLU A 87 -5.29 -12.12 11.07
N TYR A 88 -6.30 -12.94 10.77
CA TYR A 88 -7.56 -12.96 11.50
C TYR A 88 -7.56 -14.17 12.44
N TYR A 89 -7.34 -13.95 13.74
CA TYR A 89 -7.45 -15.01 14.75
C TYR A 89 -8.90 -15.13 15.24
N ALA A 90 -9.45 -16.34 15.32
CA ALA A 90 -10.78 -16.53 15.89
C ALA A 90 -11.04 -17.96 16.42
N PRO A 91 -11.11 -18.14 17.75
CA PRO A 91 -11.85 -19.23 18.35
C PRO A 91 -13.37 -18.90 18.28
N GLY A 92 -14.18 -19.77 17.65
CA GLY A 92 -15.65 -19.65 17.62
C GLY A 92 -16.23 -18.78 16.49
N LEU A 93 -15.57 -18.73 15.33
CA LEU A 93 -15.84 -17.87 14.15
C LEU A 93 -17.31 -17.62 13.80
N ASN A 94 -17.64 -16.34 13.57
CA ASN A 94 -18.75 -15.97 12.70
C ASN A 94 -18.34 -16.23 11.22
N PRO A 95 -19.29 -16.53 10.33
CA PRO A 95 -18.97 -16.87 8.93
C PRO A 95 -18.25 -15.76 8.15
N LEU A 96 -18.52 -14.49 8.47
CA LEU A 96 -17.93 -13.35 7.76
C LEU A 96 -16.42 -13.24 7.97
N LEU A 97 -15.93 -13.52 9.18
CA LEU A 97 -14.50 -13.49 9.47
C LEU A 97 -13.75 -14.64 8.80
N TYR A 98 -14.38 -15.80 8.62
CA TYR A 98 -13.79 -16.91 7.89
C TYR A 98 -13.58 -16.56 6.42
N GLU A 99 -14.60 -15.98 5.78
CA GLU A 99 -14.49 -15.51 4.39
C GLU A 99 -13.40 -14.43 4.25
N LYS A 100 -13.31 -13.51 5.22
CA LYS A 100 -12.24 -12.51 5.22
C LYS A 100 -10.84 -13.14 5.35
N ALA A 101 -10.68 -14.15 6.19
CA ALA A 101 -9.42 -14.88 6.33
C ALA A 101 -9.01 -15.59 5.03
N LEU A 102 -9.96 -16.25 4.36
CA LEU A 102 -9.71 -16.87 3.05
C LEU A 102 -9.35 -15.84 1.98
N GLN A 103 -10.06 -14.70 1.95
CA GLN A 103 -9.76 -13.64 0.99
C GLN A 103 -8.38 -13.02 1.24
N LEU A 104 -8.00 -12.81 2.51
CA LEU A 104 -6.69 -12.28 2.88
C LEU A 104 -5.56 -13.18 2.37
N GLN A 105 -5.70 -14.51 2.55
CA GLN A 105 -4.72 -15.47 2.03
C GLN A 105 -4.59 -15.42 0.51
N ARG A 106 -5.69 -15.23 -0.23
CA ARG A 106 -5.66 -15.08 -1.70
C ARG A 106 -4.98 -13.78 -2.12
N ASP A 107 -5.30 -12.69 -1.45
CA ASP A 107 -4.75 -11.37 -1.76
C ASP A 107 -3.24 -11.32 -1.46
N GLN A 108 -2.80 -11.83 -0.30
CA GLN A 108 -1.39 -11.97 0.05
C GLN A 108 -0.62 -12.80 -0.99
N ARG A 109 -1.19 -13.94 -1.43
CA ARG A 109 -0.59 -14.74 -2.51
C ARG A 109 -0.46 -13.94 -3.80
N THR A 110 -1.51 -13.22 -4.18
CA THR A 110 -1.54 -12.42 -5.42
C THR A 110 -0.48 -11.31 -5.38
N VAL A 111 -0.32 -10.64 -4.25
CA VAL A 111 0.72 -9.64 -4.03
C VAL A 111 2.11 -10.27 -4.14
N LEU A 112 2.35 -11.38 -3.46
CA LEU A 112 3.65 -12.08 -3.52
C LEU A 112 3.99 -12.58 -4.92
N GLU A 113 3.02 -13.05 -5.69
CA GLU A 113 3.22 -13.43 -7.09
C GLU A 113 3.53 -12.23 -7.97
N THR A 114 2.82 -11.12 -7.76
CA THR A 114 3.02 -9.87 -8.51
C THR A 114 4.38 -9.23 -8.24
N LEU A 115 4.95 -9.43 -7.06
CA LEU A 115 6.26 -8.86 -6.68
C LEU A 115 7.46 -9.68 -7.18
N LYS A 116 7.27 -10.93 -7.64
CA LYS A 116 8.35 -11.81 -8.14
C LYS A 116 8.86 -11.43 -9.55
N ILE A 117 8.79 -10.14 -9.90
CA ILE A 117 9.18 -9.58 -11.20
C ILE A 117 10.70 -9.55 -11.36
#